data_AF-A0A2D2B2Q4-F1
#
_entry.id   AF-A0A2D2B2Q4-F1
#
_cell.length_a   1.000
_cell.length_b   1.000
_cell.length_c   1.000
_cell.angle_alpha   90.00
_cell.angle_beta   90.00
_cell.angle_gamma   90.00
#
_symmetry.space_group_name_H-M   'P 1'
#
loop_
_entity.id
_entity.type
_entity.pdbx_description
1 polymer ?
#
loop_
_entity_poly.entity_id
_entity_poly.type
_entity_poly.pdbx_seq_one_letter_code
_entity_poly.pdbx_strand_id
1 'polypeptide(L)' 'MNPFTQHPNSVGETYGEHFGVATRFGGKLIVAGVCSVLHGVFPWMFETTGSRTVKTLYHQISGRGPAQHGAGEWEGAGV' A
#
# COMPACT_ATOMS: atom_id res chain seq x y z
N MET A 1 4.80 -15.17 -25.50
CA MET A 1 5.30 -15.31 -24.12
C MET A 1 4.23 -14.78 -23.18
N ASN A 2 3.86 -15.52 -22.13
CA ASN A 2 2.74 -15.16 -21.25
C ASN A 2 3.25 -14.30 -20.08
N PRO A 3 2.97 -12.98 -20.04
CA PRO A 3 3.45 -12.08 -18.99
C PRO A 3 2.96 -12.48 -17.58
N PHE A 4 1.81 -13.16 -17.49
CA PHE A 4 1.23 -13.64 -16.23
C PHE A 4 2.03 -14.80 -15.61
N THR A 5 2.80 -15.55 -16.39
CA THR A 5 3.64 -16.64 -15.86
C THR A 5 5.11 -16.30 -15.92
N GLN A 6 5.54 -15.43 -16.82
CA GLN A 6 6.96 -15.08 -16.97
C GLN A 6 7.47 -14.24 -15.79
N HIS A 7 6.68 -13.28 -15.28
CA HIS A 7 7.10 -12.45 -14.15
C HIS A 7 7.16 -13.23 -12.82
N PRO A 8 6.13 -13.98 -12.41
CA PRO A 8 6.19 -14.78 -11.18
C PRO A 8 7.32 -15.83 -11.23
N ASN A 9 7.49 -16.54 -12.34
CA ASN A 9 8.58 -17.50 -12.49
C ASN A 9 9.97 -16.85 -12.43
N SER A 10 10.11 -15.57 -12.84
CA SER A 10 11.39 -14.85 -12.76
C SER A 10 11.81 -14.50 -11.32
N VAL A 11 10.85 -14.48 -10.39
CA VAL A 11 11.09 -14.27 -8.95
C VAL A 11 10.90 -15.55 -8.12
N GLY A 12 10.69 -16.69 -8.78
CA GLY A 12 10.50 -17.99 -8.13
C GLY A 12 9.15 -18.20 -7.46
N GLU A 13 8.14 -17.38 -7.77
CA GLU A 13 6.79 -17.48 -7.22
C GLU A 13 5.81 -18.08 -8.24
N THR A 14 4.81 -18.83 -7.78
CA THR A 14 3.68 -19.20 -8.64
C THR A 14 2.78 -17.98 -8.88
N TYR A 15 2.08 -17.95 -10.02
CA TYR A 15 1.13 -16.85 -10.31
C TYR A 15 0.10 -16.65 -9.20
N GLY A 16 -0.38 -17.74 -8.58
CA GLY A 16 -1.36 -17.67 -7.50
C GLY A 16 -0.80 -17.00 -6.23
N GLU A 17 0.44 -17.30 -5.85
CA GLU A 17 1.11 -16.69 -4.70
C GLU A 17 1.34 -15.19 -4.95
N HIS A 18 1.91 -14.85 -6.10
CA HIS A 18 2.19 -13.48 -6.48
C HIS A 18 0.91 -12.64 -6.58
N PHE A 19 -0.12 -13.18 -7.25
CA PHE A 19 -1.42 -12.53 -7.41
C PHE A 19 -2.13 -12.32 -6.07
N GLY A 20 -2.10 -13.30 -5.16
CA GLY A 20 -2.71 -13.19 -3.84
C GLY A 20 -2.05 -12.10 -2.99
N VAL A 21 -0.72 -12.07 -2.95
CA VAL A 21 0.04 -11.05 -2.20
C VAL A 21 -0.18 -9.66 -2.80
N ALA A 22 -0.06 -9.51 -4.12
CA ALA A 22 -0.24 -8.25 -4.82
C ALA A 22 -1.66 -7.70 -4.67
N THR A 23 -2.68 -8.53 -4.85
CA THR A 23 -4.09 -8.12 -4.75
C THR A 23 -4.47 -7.74 -3.33
N ARG A 24 -3.98 -8.47 -2.30
CA ARG A 24 -4.20 -8.11 -0.90
C ARG A 24 -3.54 -6.78 -0.53
N PHE A 25 -2.34 -6.54 -1.02
CA PHE A 25 -1.63 -5.28 -0.81
C PHE A 25 -2.38 -4.11 -1.49
N GLY A 26 -2.72 -4.26 -2.77
CA GLY A 26 -3.47 -3.26 -3.54
C GLY A 26 -4.85 -2.97 -2.94
N GLY A 27 -5.58 -3.99 -2.50
CA GLY A 27 -6.89 -3.82 -1.85
C GLY A 27 -6.82 -2.94 -0.60
N LYS A 28 -5.79 -3.12 0.25
CA LYS A 28 -5.58 -2.25 1.43
C LYS A 28 -5.26 -0.82 1.05
N LEU A 29 -4.50 -0.61 -0.04
CA LEU A 29 -4.17 0.72 -0.53
C LEU A 29 -5.42 1.45 -1.07
N ILE A 30 -6.29 0.74 -1.80
CA ILE A 30 -7.57 1.27 -2.29
C ILE A 30 -8.46 1.69 -1.10
N VAL A 31 -8.60 0.84 -0.09
CA VAL A 31 -9.38 1.16 1.12
C VAL A 31 -8.82 2.40 1.81
N ALA A 32 -7.49 2.48 1.98
CA ALA A 32 -6.86 3.64 2.58
C ALA A 32 -7.16 4.93 1.79
N GLY A 33 -7.05 4.88 0.46
CA GLY A 33 -7.38 6.00 -0.42
C GLY A 33 -8.83 6.42 -0.33
N VAL A 34 -9.78 5.46 -0.32
CA VAL A 34 -11.21 5.75 -0.15
C VAL A 34 -11.47 6.41 1.21
N CYS A 35 -10.89 5.90 2.30
CA CYS A 35 -11.01 6.51 3.62
C CYS A 35 -10.47 7.95 3.65
N SER A 36 -9.30 8.20 3.05
CA SER A 36 -8.72 9.55 2.97
C SER A 36 -9.57 10.51 2.13
N VAL A 37 -10.16 10.05 1.02
CA VAL A 37 -11.08 10.86 0.21
C VAL A 37 -12.34 11.19 1.01
N LEU A 38 -12.94 10.19 1.68
CA LEU A 38 -14.11 10.40 2.52
C LEU A 38 -13.82 11.34 3.68
N HIS A 39 -12.63 11.27 4.28
CA HIS A 39 -12.20 12.23 5.28
C HIS A 39 -12.12 13.66 4.71
N GLY A 40 -11.53 13.83 3.52
CA GLY A 40 -11.46 15.13 2.85
C GLY A 40 -12.84 15.76 2.59
N VAL A 41 -13.88 14.94 2.40
CA VAL A 41 -15.27 15.39 2.27
C VAL A 41 -15.96 15.55 3.64
N PHE A 42 -15.69 14.64 4.57
CA PHE A 42 -16.28 14.57 5.90
C PHE A 42 -15.16 14.48 6.96
N PRO A 43 -14.69 15.62 7.50
CA PRO A 43 -13.48 15.68 8.35
C PRO A 43 -13.59 14.93 9.68
N TRP A 44 -14.78 14.46 10.07
CA TRP A 44 -14.99 13.59 11.25
C TRP A 44 -14.93 12.09 10.91
N MET A 45 -14.86 11.73 9.63
CA MET A 45 -14.88 10.35 9.18
C MET A 45 -13.46 9.86 8.94
N PHE A 46 -13.12 8.66 9.43
CA PHE A 46 -11.83 8.02 9.17
C PHE A 46 -10.59 8.82 9.55
N GLU A 47 -10.68 9.68 10.57
CA GLU A 47 -9.63 10.61 11.03
C GLU A 47 -8.21 10.02 11.02
N THR A 48 -7.99 8.78 11.43
CA THR A 48 -6.64 8.19 11.39
C THR A 48 -6.53 6.95 10.52
N THR A 49 -7.61 6.54 9.87
CA THR A 49 -7.69 5.22 9.22
C THR A 49 -6.91 5.19 7.90
N GLY A 50 -6.97 6.27 7.12
CA GLY A 50 -6.20 6.41 5.88
C GLY A 50 -4.70 6.39 6.16
N SER A 51 -4.23 7.36 6.95
CA SER A 51 -2.84 7.52 7.38
C SER A 51 -2.26 6.26 8.00
N ARG A 52 -2.95 5.62 8.95
CA ARG A 52 -2.44 4.42 9.62
C ARG A 52 -2.30 3.25 8.65
N THR A 53 -3.22 3.10 7.71
CA THR A 53 -3.17 2.03 6.70
C THR A 53 -2.01 2.27 5.74
N VAL A 54 -1.83 3.49 5.25
CA VAL A 54 -0.69 3.85 4.39
C VAL A 54 0.64 3.66 5.12
N LYS A 55 0.79 4.14 6.37
CA LYS A 55 1.98 3.91 7.19
C LYS A 55 2.29 2.42 7.33
N THR A 56 1.28 1.60 7.60
CA THR A 56 1.45 0.14 7.73
C THR A 56 1.95 -0.48 6.43
N LEU A 57 1.38 -0.10 5.28
CA LEU A 57 1.81 -0.59 3.97
C LEU A 57 3.23 -0.09 3.62
N TYR A 58 3.54 1.16 3.97
CA TYR A 58 4.87 1.75 3.79
C TYR A 58 5.93 0.98 4.58
N HIS A 59 5.68 0.66 5.85
CA HIS A 59 6.61 -0.15 6.65
C HIS A 59 6.80 -1.56 6.08
N GLN A 60 5.75 -2.18 5.52
CA GLN A 60 5.84 -3.50 4.89
C GLN A 60 6.74 -3.52 3.65
N ILE A 61 6.76 -2.45 2.85
CA ILE A 61 7.64 -2.34 1.68
C ILE A 61 9.04 -1.87 2.08
N SER A 62 9.13 -0.89 2.98
CA SER A 62 10.40 -0.29 3.40
C SER A 62 11.31 -1.28 4.14
N GLY A 63 10.73 -2.27 4.82
CA GLY A 63 11.49 -3.37 5.42
C GLY A 63 12.04 -4.39 4.42
N ARG A 64 11.71 -4.27 3.12
CA ARG A 64 12.10 -5.22 2.05
C ARG A 64 13.10 -4.63 1.04
N GLY A 65 13.31 -3.31 1.02
CA GLY A 65 14.28 -2.63 0.14
C GLY A 65 15.43 -1.97 0.92
N PRO A 66 16.52 -1.53 0.24
CA PRO A 66 17.56 -0.76 0.92
C PRO A 66 16.92 0.51 1.49
N ALA A 67 17.14 0.79 2.77
CA ALA A 67 16.51 1.90 3.48
C ALA A 67 16.71 3.21 2.69
N GLN A 68 15.64 3.72 2.08
CA GLN A 68 15.68 4.99 1.34
C GLN A 68 15.16 6.13 2.21
N HIS A 69 15.85 7.25 2.04
CA HIS A 69 15.89 8.45 2.83
C HIS A 69 14.56 9.23 2.82
N GLY A 70 14.09 9.58 4.02
CA GLY A 70 13.31 10.80 4.31
C GLY A 70 12.11 11.10 3.42
N ALA A 71 10.96 10.48 3.70
CA ALA A 71 9.72 11.23 3.58
C ALA A 71 9.82 12.34 4.64
N GLY A 72 10.18 13.55 4.21
CA GLY A 72 10.26 14.72 5.09
C GLY A 72 9.02 14.80 5.97
N GLU A 73 9.23 15.17 7.24
CA GLU A 73 8.23 15.31 8.28
C GLU A 73 6.97 15.98 7.72
N TRP A 74 6.00 15.16 7.32
CA TRP A 74 4.77 15.63 6.69
C TRP A 74 3.80 15.97 7.83
N GLU A 75 3.75 17.23 8.23
CA GLU A 75 2.72 17.78 9.12
C GLU A 75 1.37 17.99 8.39
N GLY A 76 1.01 17.08 7.49
CA GLY A 76 -0.16 17.19 6.62
C GLY A 76 -1.39 16.50 7.20
N ALA A 77 -2.39 17.32 7.58
CA ALA A 77 -3.81 17.06 7.84
C ALA A 77 -4.21 15.99 8.88
N GLY A 78 -3.34 15.08 9.30
CA GLY A 78 -3.70 14.05 10.28
C GLY A 78 -4.83 13.13 9.80
N VAL A 79 -4.78 12.69 8.53
CA VAL A 79 -5.81 11.86 7.84
C VAL A 79 -5.24 10.57 7.29
#